data_AF-A0A6V8KZX3-F1
#
_entry.id   AF-A0A6V8KZX3-F1
#
_cell.length_a   1.000
_cell.length_b   1.000
_cell.length_c   1.000
_cell.angle_alpha   90.00
_cell.angle_beta   90.00
_cell.angle_gamma   90.00
#
_symmetry.space_group_name_H-M   'P 1'
#
loop_
_entity.id
_entity.type
_entity.pdbx_description
1 polymer ?
#
loop_
_entity_poly.entity_id
_entity_poly.type
_entity_poly.pdbx_seq_one_letter_code
_entity_poly.pdbx_strand_id
1 'polypeptide(L)'
;MLALLVALGSLMAAWRAVDQAADAKQFALAGGSGTAPGATQPLPVSAAPPSDAAPADAAPTDAPVDPGTPSGTGAPPLDERTVYTVKYDSETLTLKTTNCSDQMYADLDEPRANVGSAGADLVLNTSCSGPSFLKLWSGVEGSTSASPGRTPHDCAEAIRTSPLGEAPVPARKGTAICLTTSFEAAQERGDNQRLVLVEITGVADDGAVTIRSRAWNIPR
;
A
#
# COMPACT_ATOMS: atom_id res chain seq x y z
N MET A 1 -37.21 25.98 42.03
CA MET A 1 -36.47 27.10 41.41
C MET A 1 -34.99 26.73 41.31
N LEU A 2 -34.70 25.63 40.61
CA LEU A 2 -33.35 25.08 40.42
C LEU A 2 -33.30 24.36 39.05
N ALA A 3 -33.89 25.00 38.04
CA ALA A 3 -34.06 24.44 36.69
C ALA A 3 -33.57 25.44 35.61
N LEU A 4 -32.69 26.38 35.96
CA LEU A 4 -32.37 27.52 35.08
C LEU A 4 -30.87 27.84 34.94
N LEU A 5 -29.95 26.91 35.23
CA LEU A 5 -28.51 27.21 35.28
C LEU A 5 -27.56 26.22 34.59
N VAL A 6 -28.02 25.44 33.60
CA VAL A 6 -27.11 24.66 32.73
C VAL A 6 -27.51 24.78 31.26
N ALA A 7 -27.71 26.01 30.79
CA ALA A 7 -27.99 26.33 29.39
C ALA A 7 -27.07 27.48 28.92
N LEU A 8 -25.75 27.32 29.02
CA LEU A 8 -24.79 28.36 28.60
C LEU A 8 -23.39 27.79 28.21
N GLY A 9 -23.34 26.57 27.67
CA GLY A 9 -22.07 25.86 27.40
C GLY A 9 -21.71 25.64 25.92
N SER A 10 -22.39 26.29 24.96
CA SER A 10 -22.35 25.89 23.54
C SER A 10 -22.13 27.06 22.57
N LEU A 11 -21.02 27.79 22.67
CA LEU A 11 -20.71 28.91 21.75
C LEU A 11 -19.21 29.13 21.41
N MET A 12 -18.31 28.15 21.59
CA MET A 12 -16.86 28.34 21.33
C MET A 12 -16.20 27.36 20.33
N ALA A 13 -16.96 26.67 19.46
CA ALA A 13 -16.41 25.71 18.50
C ALA A 13 -16.62 26.08 17.01
N ALA A 14 -16.98 27.33 16.68
CA ALA A 14 -17.37 27.72 15.31
C ALA A 14 -16.33 28.53 14.51
N TRP A 15 -15.15 28.84 15.06
CA TRP A 15 -14.19 29.77 14.42
C TRP A 15 -13.03 29.10 13.66
N ARG A 16 -12.92 27.76 13.64
CA ARG A 16 -11.82 27.05 12.97
C ARG A 16 -12.08 26.68 11.50
N ALA A 17 -13.26 26.97 10.96
CA ALA A 17 -13.63 26.56 9.60
C ALA A 17 -13.48 27.67 8.53
N VAL A 18 -13.18 28.92 8.91
CA VAL A 18 -13.14 30.04 7.95
C VAL A 18 -11.74 30.26 7.35
N ASP A 19 -10.66 29.87 8.03
CA ASP A 19 -9.29 30.13 7.53
C ASP A 19 -8.87 29.22 6.37
N GLN A 20 -9.42 28.00 6.24
CA GLN A 20 -9.03 27.09 5.15
C GLN A 20 -9.51 27.52 3.75
N ALA A 21 -10.45 28.47 3.66
CA ALA A 21 -10.98 28.92 2.37
C ALA A 21 -10.09 29.98 1.67
N ALA A 22 -9.15 30.61 2.38
CA ALA A 22 -8.28 31.64 1.83
C ALA A 22 -7.09 31.05 1.03
N ASP A 23 -6.50 29.94 1.49
CA ASP A 23 -5.29 29.36 0.88
C ASP A 23 -5.52 28.79 -0.51
N ALA A 24 -6.70 28.21 -0.78
CA ALA A 24 -6.99 27.60 -2.09
C ALA A 24 -7.04 28.63 -3.24
N LYS A 25 -7.30 29.91 -2.94
CA LYS A 25 -7.43 30.96 -3.96
C LYS A 25 -6.06 31.50 -4.42
N GLN A 26 -5.02 31.37 -3.59
CA GLN A 26 -3.69 31.89 -3.91
C GLN A 26 -2.93 30.97 -4.88
N PHE A 27 -3.15 29.65 -4.82
CA PHE A 27 -2.54 28.71 -5.77
C PHE A 27 -3.18 28.77 -7.17
N ALA A 28 -4.46 29.12 -7.28
CA ALA A 28 -5.13 29.26 -8.56
C ALA A 28 -4.69 30.53 -9.33
N LEU A 29 -4.17 31.55 -8.64
CA LEU A 29 -3.73 32.81 -9.24
C LEU A 29 -2.22 32.86 -9.52
N ALA A 30 -1.42 32.01 -8.89
CA ALA A 30 0.05 32.01 -9.04
C ALA A 30 0.57 31.09 -10.16
N GLY A 31 -0.26 30.21 -10.73
CA GLY A 31 0.16 29.22 -11.74
C GLY A 31 0.04 29.64 -13.20
N GLY A 32 -0.39 30.87 -13.50
CA GLY A 32 -0.60 31.34 -14.87
C GLY A 32 0.49 32.31 -15.33
N SER A 33 1.43 31.82 -16.14
CA SER A 33 2.18 32.53 -17.23
C SER A 33 3.67 32.17 -17.25
N GLY A 34 4.19 31.77 -18.42
CA GLY A 34 5.64 31.65 -18.69
C GLY A 34 6.03 30.45 -19.56
N THR A 35 5.58 30.35 -20.82
CA THR A 35 6.31 30.81 -22.03
C THR A 35 7.58 30.00 -22.37
N ALA A 36 7.47 29.12 -23.38
CA ALA A 36 8.61 28.63 -24.18
C ALA A 36 9.20 29.79 -25.03
N PRO A 37 10.51 29.84 -25.35
CA PRO A 37 10.98 29.20 -26.59
C PRO A 37 12.47 28.76 -26.60
N GLY A 38 12.90 27.99 -27.60
CA GLY A 38 14.32 27.96 -28.00
C GLY A 38 14.79 26.68 -28.69
N ALA A 39 14.69 26.65 -30.02
CA ALA A 39 15.24 25.62 -30.89
C ALA A 39 16.75 25.78 -31.11
N THR A 40 17.51 24.68 -31.18
CA THR A 40 18.62 24.51 -32.15
C THR A 40 19.00 23.03 -32.35
N GLN A 41 18.93 22.56 -33.60
CA GLN A 41 19.64 21.42 -34.21
C GLN A 41 20.42 22.00 -35.42
N PRO A 42 21.30 21.29 -36.16
CA PRO A 42 22.16 20.11 -35.90
C PRO A 42 23.62 20.32 -36.39
N LEU A 43 24.51 19.31 -36.32
CA LEU A 43 25.31 18.76 -37.46
C LEU A 43 26.43 17.78 -37.00
N PRO A 44 26.89 16.86 -37.88
CA PRO A 44 27.64 15.64 -37.58
C PRO A 44 29.15 15.77 -37.82
N VAL A 45 29.94 14.84 -37.28
CA VAL A 45 31.30 14.57 -37.79
C VAL A 45 31.50 13.06 -37.94
N SER A 46 31.85 12.70 -39.17
CA SER A 46 32.20 11.38 -39.66
C SER A 46 33.74 11.22 -39.62
N ALA A 47 34.23 10.01 -39.33
CA ALA A 47 35.31 9.31 -40.04
C ALA A 47 36.15 8.38 -39.15
N ALA A 48 36.27 7.13 -39.58
CA ALA A 48 37.34 6.16 -39.32
C ALA A 48 37.92 5.73 -40.71
N PRO A 49 38.92 4.84 -40.87
CA PRO A 49 40.11 4.41 -40.11
C PRO A 49 41.41 4.56 -40.99
N PRO A 50 42.58 3.87 -40.83
CA PRO A 50 42.77 2.39 -40.95
C PRO A 50 43.85 1.71 -40.05
N SER A 51 43.81 0.35 -40.05
CA SER A 51 44.83 -0.73 -39.88
C SER A 51 46.28 -0.40 -39.41
N ASP A 52 47.03 -1.25 -38.69
CA ASP A 52 47.19 -2.72 -38.80
C ASP A 52 48.05 -3.30 -37.65
N ALA A 53 48.02 -4.64 -37.52
CA ALA A 53 49.02 -5.56 -36.93
C ALA A 53 49.04 -5.87 -35.40
N ALA A 54 48.61 -7.10 -35.08
CA ALA A 54 48.92 -7.89 -33.87
C ALA A 54 50.36 -8.49 -33.95
N PRO A 55 50.98 -9.06 -32.89
CA PRO A 55 50.49 -10.32 -32.29
C PRO A 55 50.70 -10.54 -30.76
N ALA A 56 49.86 -11.46 -30.26
CA ALA A 56 50.09 -12.52 -29.25
C ALA A 56 50.13 -12.24 -27.72
N ASP A 57 49.37 -13.13 -27.05
CA ASP A 57 49.46 -13.67 -25.68
C ASP A 57 49.00 -12.83 -24.47
N ALA A 58 47.74 -13.02 -24.08
CA ALA A 58 47.37 -13.79 -22.88
C ALA A 58 45.84 -13.72 -22.67
N ALA A 59 45.19 -14.88 -22.62
CA ALA A 59 43.76 -14.99 -22.34
C ALA A 59 43.46 -14.77 -20.85
N PRO A 60 42.50 -13.91 -20.49
CA PRO A 60 41.57 -14.19 -19.41
C PRO A 60 40.30 -14.77 -20.02
N THR A 61 39.86 -15.90 -19.49
CA THR A 61 38.58 -16.52 -19.79
C THR A 61 37.45 -15.61 -19.27
N ASP A 62 37.07 -14.61 -20.06
CA ASP A 62 35.76 -13.96 -19.92
C ASP A 62 34.73 -14.96 -20.43
N ALA A 63 34.29 -15.84 -19.53
CA ALA A 63 33.00 -16.48 -19.70
C ALA A 63 31.97 -15.34 -19.80
N PRO A 64 31.11 -15.33 -20.84
CA PRO A 64 29.95 -14.44 -20.84
C PRO A 64 29.16 -14.75 -19.56
N VAL A 65 29.14 -13.80 -18.63
CA VAL A 65 28.11 -13.80 -17.59
C VAL A 65 26.81 -13.55 -18.34
N ASP A 66 26.12 -14.65 -18.64
CA ASP A 66 24.74 -14.63 -19.07
C ASP A 66 23.98 -13.69 -18.10
N PRO A 67 23.36 -12.60 -18.57
CA PRO A 67 22.55 -11.74 -17.72
C PRO A 67 21.51 -12.63 -17.08
N GLY A 68 21.73 -12.94 -15.80
CA GLY A 68 21.03 -13.96 -15.06
C GLY A 68 19.55 -13.95 -15.42
N THR A 69 19.11 -15.04 -16.04
CA THR A 69 17.70 -15.41 -15.97
C THR A 69 17.34 -15.31 -14.48
N PRO A 70 16.34 -14.51 -14.07
CA PRO A 70 15.95 -14.47 -12.67
C PRO A 70 15.40 -15.86 -12.32
N SER A 71 16.26 -16.72 -11.81
CA SER A 71 15.89 -17.93 -11.08
C SER A 71 15.34 -17.48 -9.72
N GLY A 72 14.19 -16.83 -9.76
CA GLY A 72 13.49 -16.35 -8.58
C GLY A 72 12.22 -17.15 -8.38
N THR A 73 12.29 -18.24 -7.61
CA THR A 73 11.11 -18.93 -7.06
C THR A 73 10.40 -18.13 -5.95
N GLY A 74 10.74 -16.85 -5.79
CA GLY A 74 10.23 -15.96 -4.74
C GLY A 74 9.61 -14.68 -5.32
N ALA A 75 8.94 -13.92 -4.46
CA ALA A 75 8.31 -12.66 -4.84
C ALA A 75 9.35 -11.68 -5.43
N PRO A 76 9.00 -10.90 -6.48
CA PRO A 76 9.92 -9.94 -7.06
C PRO A 76 10.31 -8.87 -6.02
N PRO A 77 11.57 -8.40 -5.99
CA PRO A 77 11.96 -7.31 -5.11
C PRO A 77 11.20 -6.03 -5.49
N LEU A 78 10.64 -5.36 -4.50
CA LEU A 78 9.98 -4.06 -4.68
C LEU A 78 11.01 -2.94 -4.45
N ASP A 79 11.18 -2.07 -5.44
CA ASP A 79 12.11 -0.94 -5.40
C ASP A 79 11.42 0.38 -5.85
N GLU A 80 12.16 1.49 -5.82
CA GLU A 80 11.67 2.82 -6.24
C GLU A 80 11.23 2.89 -7.71
N ARG A 81 11.64 1.93 -8.55
CA ARG A 81 11.30 1.85 -9.98
C ARG A 81 10.11 0.93 -10.23
N THR A 82 9.60 0.27 -9.21
CA THR A 82 8.43 -0.60 -9.32
C THR A 82 7.20 0.22 -9.70
N VAL A 83 6.62 -0.12 -10.85
CA VAL A 83 5.42 0.55 -11.35
C VAL A 83 4.18 -0.21 -10.88
N TYR A 84 3.49 0.35 -9.90
CA TYR A 84 2.24 -0.17 -9.37
C TYR A 84 1.04 0.27 -10.22
N THR A 85 0.10 -0.63 -10.47
CA THR A 85 -1.17 -0.29 -11.14
C THR A 85 -2.34 -0.42 -10.18
N VAL A 86 -3.24 0.56 -10.15
CA VAL A 86 -4.41 0.53 -9.24
C VAL A 86 -5.31 -0.65 -9.61
N LYS A 87 -5.65 -1.50 -8.64
CA LYS A 87 -6.63 -2.58 -8.77
C LYS A 87 -8.01 -2.13 -8.28
N TYR A 88 -8.06 -1.49 -7.12
CA TYR A 88 -9.24 -0.80 -6.58
C TYR A 88 -8.79 0.34 -5.67
N ASP A 89 -9.53 1.45 -5.67
CA ASP A 89 -9.08 2.69 -5.00
C ASP A 89 -9.65 2.88 -3.58
N SER A 90 -10.85 2.37 -3.31
CA SER A 90 -11.53 2.55 -2.01
C SER A 90 -12.69 1.56 -1.86
N GLU A 91 -12.40 0.33 -1.46
CA GLU A 91 -13.40 -0.70 -1.18
C GLU A 91 -13.63 -0.82 0.32
N THR A 92 -14.87 -1.08 0.74
CA THR A 92 -15.22 -1.15 2.16
C THR A 92 -15.76 -2.53 2.52
N LEU A 93 -15.19 -3.14 3.56
CA LEU A 93 -15.64 -4.40 4.12
C LEU A 93 -16.06 -4.22 5.57
N THR A 94 -17.10 -4.93 5.97
CA THR A 94 -17.48 -5.06 7.38
C THR A 94 -17.22 -6.50 7.82
N LEU A 95 -16.36 -6.64 8.81
CA LEU A 95 -15.99 -7.91 9.41
C LEU A 95 -16.73 -8.04 10.74
N LYS A 96 -17.51 -9.10 10.90
CA LYS A 96 -18.27 -9.38 12.12
C LYS A 96 -18.37 -10.89 12.32
N THR A 97 -18.09 -11.32 13.53
CA THR A 97 -18.27 -12.72 13.93
C THR A 97 -19.60 -12.91 14.64
N THR A 98 -20.08 -14.15 14.68
CA THR A 98 -21.32 -14.49 15.40
C THR A 98 -21.08 -14.60 16.90
N ASN A 99 -19.94 -15.15 17.31
CA ASN A 99 -19.55 -15.33 18.69
C ASN A 99 -18.17 -14.73 18.98
N CYS A 100 -17.89 -14.49 20.27
CA CYS A 100 -16.65 -13.87 20.76
C CYS A 100 -15.41 -14.79 20.75
N SER A 101 -15.52 -16.01 20.22
CA SER A 101 -14.43 -16.97 19.99
C SER A 101 -14.25 -17.31 18.51
N ASP A 102 -15.11 -16.76 17.64
CA ASP A 102 -15.11 -17.08 16.23
C ASP A 102 -14.10 -16.20 15.49
N GLN A 103 -13.76 -16.67 14.29
CA GLN A 103 -12.92 -15.97 13.34
C GLN A 103 -13.71 -15.68 12.07
N MET A 104 -13.40 -14.55 11.44
CA MET A 104 -13.90 -14.23 10.11
C MET A 104 -12.73 -13.87 9.20
N TYR A 105 -12.66 -14.56 8.07
CA TYR A 105 -11.63 -14.37 7.07
C TYR A 105 -12.07 -13.34 6.03
N ALA A 106 -11.11 -12.58 5.52
CA ALA A 106 -11.30 -11.62 4.44
C ALA A 106 -10.24 -11.82 3.35
N ASP A 107 -10.70 -11.77 2.11
CA ASP A 107 -9.90 -11.75 0.89
C ASP A 107 -9.71 -10.29 0.48
N LEU A 108 -8.48 -9.90 0.16
CA LEU A 108 -8.12 -8.56 -0.30
C LEU A 108 -7.62 -8.52 -1.75
N ASP A 109 -7.38 -9.68 -2.38
CA ASP A 109 -7.18 -9.78 -3.82
C ASP A 109 -8.48 -9.39 -4.56
N GLU A 110 -9.61 -9.90 -4.05
CA GLU A 110 -10.96 -9.45 -4.37
C GLU A 110 -11.66 -9.10 -3.06
N PRO A 111 -11.91 -7.82 -2.75
CA PRO A 111 -12.34 -7.39 -1.42
C PRO A 111 -13.67 -8.05 -1.05
N ARG A 112 -13.58 -9.11 -0.22
CA ARG A 112 -14.72 -9.92 0.22
C ARG A 112 -14.52 -10.32 1.67
N ALA A 113 -15.60 -10.21 2.43
CA ALA A 113 -15.67 -10.71 3.80
C ALA A 113 -16.31 -12.11 3.82
N ASN A 114 -16.06 -12.85 4.90
CA ASN A 114 -16.63 -14.18 5.13
C ASN A 114 -16.22 -15.23 4.09
N VAL A 115 -14.97 -15.17 3.65
CA VAL A 115 -14.40 -16.16 2.74
C VAL A 115 -13.90 -17.39 3.52
N GLY A 116 -13.56 -18.46 2.79
CA GLY A 116 -12.79 -19.57 3.38
C GLY A 116 -11.33 -19.20 3.58
N SER A 117 -10.62 -19.97 4.42
CA SER A 117 -9.21 -19.69 4.77
C SER A 117 -8.23 -19.79 3.58
N ALA A 118 -8.56 -20.55 2.54
CA ALA A 118 -7.68 -20.77 1.39
C ALA A 118 -7.44 -19.51 0.53
N GLY A 119 -8.31 -18.51 0.60
CA GLY A 119 -8.18 -17.23 -0.12
C GLY A 119 -8.15 -16.02 0.81
N ALA A 120 -7.82 -16.23 2.08
CA ALA A 120 -7.84 -15.17 3.07
C ALA A 120 -6.49 -14.45 3.12
N ASP A 121 -6.53 -13.13 3.27
CA ASP A 121 -5.36 -12.31 3.57
C ASP A 121 -5.38 -11.77 5.00
N LEU A 122 -6.59 -11.55 5.55
CA LEU A 122 -6.81 -11.05 6.89
C LEU A 122 -7.79 -11.93 7.66
N VAL A 123 -7.61 -11.99 8.97
CA VAL A 123 -8.52 -12.67 9.89
C VAL A 123 -8.90 -11.74 11.03
N LEU A 124 -10.20 -11.45 11.16
CA LEU A 124 -10.76 -10.89 12.37
C LEU A 124 -10.86 -11.98 13.43
N ASN A 125 -10.21 -11.76 14.56
CA ASN A 125 -10.35 -12.57 15.76
C ASN A 125 -11.09 -11.74 16.80
N THR A 126 -12.14 -12.31 17.36
CA THR A 126 -12.86 -11.73 18.48
C THR A 126 -12.45 -12.39 19.79
N SER A 127 -12.60 -11.69 20.90
CA SER A 127 -12.30 -12.20 22.23
C SER A 127 -13.46 -11.93 23.16
N CYS A 128 -13.78 -12.91 24.01
CA CYS A 128 -14.83 -12.77 25.04
C CYS A 128 -14.38 -11.89 26.22
N SER A 129 -13.07 -11.67 26.38
CA SER A 129 -12.48 -10.96 27.53
C SER A 129 -11.55 -9.81 27.14
N GLY A 130 -11.48 -9.46 25.85
CA GLY A 130 -10.58 -8.43 25.33
C GLY A 130 -11.06 -7.84 24.01
N PRO A 131 -10.35 -6.82 23.50
CA PRO A 131 -10.69 -6.21 22.22
C PRO A 131 -10.44 -7.19 21.08
N SER A 132 -11.26 -7.09 20.03
CA SER A 132 -11.01 -7.76 18.76
C SER A 132 -9.68 -7.31 18.15
N PHE A 133 -9.07 -8.18 17.35
CA PHE A 133 -7.83 -7.88 16.65
C PHE A 133 -7.82 -8.53 15.27
N LEU A 134 -7.05 -7.95 14.35
CA LEU A 134 -6.76 -8.51 13.05
C LEU A 134 -5.45 -9.29 13.11
N LYS A 135 -5.34 -10.33 12.29
CA LYS A 135 -4.08 -11.02 11.97
C LYS A 135 -3.93 -11.13 10.46
N LEU A 136 -2.68 -11.05 10.00
CA LEU A 136 -2.33 -11.43 8.64
C LEU A 136 -2.44 -12.95 8.51
N TRP A 137 -2.92 -13.43 7.37
CA TRP A 137 -2.99 -14.85 7.09
C TRP A 137 -1.69 -15.40 6.50
N SER A 138 -1.61 -16.71 6.32
CA SER A 138 -0.41 -17.37 5.79
C SER A 138 -0.02 -16.83 4.41
N GLY A 139 1.27 -16.54 4.24
CA GLY A 139 1.81 -15.98 3.00
C GLY A 139 1.58 -14.47 2.82
N VAL A 140 0.94 -13.81 3.77
CA VAL A 140 0.75 -12.35 3.78
C VAL A 140 1.82 -11.70 4.64
N GLU A 141 2.49 -10.71 4.07
CA GLU A 141 3.43 -9.85 4.80
C GLU A 141 2.80 -8.48 5.00
N GLY A 142 3.18 -7.77 6.06
CA GLY A 142 2.60 -6.46 6.31
C GLY A 142 3.34 -5.64 7.36
N SER A 143 2.87 -4.43 7.58
CA SER A 143 3.37 -3.48 8.57
C SER A 143 2.24 -2.63 9.14
N THR A 144 2.31 -2.32 10.43
CA THR A 144 1.46 -1.31 11.09
C THR A 144 2.09 0.08 11.11
N SER A 145 3.31 0.23 10.58
CA SER A 145 3.98 1.52 10.36
C SER A 145 3.41 2.25 9.13
N ALA A 146 2.09 2.24 9.02
CA ALA A 146 1.31 2.81 7.94
C ALA A 146 0.48 4.00 8.44
N SER A 147 0.07 4.85 7.51
CA SER A 147 -0.87 5.94 7.77
C SER A 147 -1.88 6.01 6.62
N PRO A 148 -3.08 6.54 6.88
CA PRO A 148 -4.07 6.74 5.82
C PRO A 148 -3.50 7.47 4.61
N GLY A 149 -3.91 7.04 3.41
CA GLY A 149 -3.50 7.68 2.16
C GLY A 149 -2.04 7.48 1.73
N ARG A 150 -1.28 6.55 2.33
CA ARG A 150 0.07 6.21 1.84
C ARG A 150 0.08 5.78 0.38
N THR A 151 1.19 6.06 -0.29
CA THR A 151 1.47 5.57 -1.65
C THR A 151 1.85 4.08 -1.61
N PRO A 152 1.77 3.35 -2.74
CA PRO A 152 2.21 1.97 -2.77
C PRO A 152 3.70 1.82 -2.44
N HIS A 153 4.55 2.72 -2.93
CA HIS A 153 5.97 2.68 -2.61
C HIS A 153 6.23 2.86 -1.10
N ASP A 154 5.55 3.83 -0.48
CA ASP A 154 5.64 4.05 0.97
C ASP A 154 5.14 2.85 1.79
N CYS A 155 4.18 2.10 1.27
CA CYS A 155 3.69 0.87 1.90
C CYS A 155 4.70 -0.27 1.77
N ALA A 156 5.28 -0.48 0.59
CA ALA A 156 6.31 -1.50 0.38
C ALA A 156 7.52 -1.26 1.30
N GLU A 157 7.96 0.00 1.43
CA GLU A 157 9.05 0.37 2.33
C GLU A 157 8.71 0.15 3.80
N ALA A 158 7.47 0.42 4.22
CA ALA A 158 7.03 0.14 5.60
C ALA A 158 7.08 -1.36 5.93
N ILE A 159 6.65 -2.21 4.98
CA ILE A 159 6.72 -3.68 5.12
C ILE A 159 8.18 -4.13 5.23
N ARG A 160 9.05 -3.63 4.35
CA ARG A 160 10.47 -3.98 4.32
C ARG A 160 11.21 -3.57 5.60
N THR A 161 10.92 -2.39 6.14
CA THR A 161 11.68 -1.80 7.26
C THR A 161 11.08 -2.12 8.63
N SER A 162 9.79 -2.42 8.69
CA SER A 162 9.05 -2.68 9.93
C SER A 162 8.02 -3.79 9.73
N PRO A 163 8.47 -5.03 9.46
CA PRO A 163 7.56 -6.16 9.24
C PRO A 163 6.78 -6.51 10.51
N LEU A 164 5.50 -6.81 10.35
CA LEU A 164 4.57 -7.14 11.42
C LEU A 164 4.72 -8.59 11.92
N GLY A 165 5.08 -9.52 11.03
CA GLY A 165 5.07 -10.95 11.31
C GLY A 165 3.67 -11.45 11.71
N GLU A 166 3.60 -12.32 12.72
CA GLU A 166 2.34 -12.90 13.23
C GLU A 166 1.67 -12.07 14.35
N ALA A 167 2.18 -10.86 14.62
CA ALA A 167 1.71 -10.05 15.73
C ALA A 167 0.23 -9.61 15.50
N PRO A 168 -0.63 -9.68 16.53
CA PRO A 168 -2.01 -9.23 16.42
C PRO A 168 -2.06 -7.70 16.29
N VAL A 169 -2.91 -7.21 15.41
CA VAL A 169 -3.18 -5.78 15.23
C VAL A 169 -4.49 -5.42 15.93
N PRO A 170 -4.50 -4.57 16.96
CA PRO A 170 -5.74 -4.17 17.64
C PRO A 170 -6.75 -3.59 16.65
N ALA A 171 -7.98 -4.10 16.67
CA ALA A 171 -9.07 -3.55 15.87
C ALA A 171 -9.54 -2.23 16.50
N ARG A 172 -8.95 -1.12 16.06
CA ARG A 172 -9.23 0.23 16.55
C ARG A 172 -9.37 1.18 15.38
N LYS A 173 -10.36 2.07 15.44
CA LYS A 173 -10.55 3.10 14.42
C LYS A 173 -9.27 3.95 14.28
N GLY A 174 -8.86 4.18 13.03
CA GLY A 174 -7.66 4.93 12.68
C GLY A 174 -6.41 4.06 12.53
N THR A 175 -6.44 2.79 12.90
CA THR A 175 -5.36 1.85 12.60
C THR A 175 -5.24 1.67 11.08
N ALA A 176 -4.02 1.77 10.56
CA ALA A 176 -3.69 1.47 9.16
C ALA A 176 -2.68 0.32 9.08
N ILE A 177 -2.80 -0.50 8.04
CA ILE A 177 -1.93 -1.65 7.76
C ILE A 177 -1.57 -1.63 6.28
N CYS A 178 -0.28 -1.62 5.96
CA CYS A 178 0.19 -1.96 4.62
C CYS A 178 0.45 -3.46 4.59
N LEU A 179 0.01 -4.17 3.54
CA LEU A 179 0.27 -5.60 3.38
C LEU A 179 0.46 -5.99 1.92
N THR A 180 1.15 -7.10 1.68
CA THR A 180 1.17 -7.79 0.38
C THR A 180 0.40 -9.09 0.48
N THR A 181 -0.53 -9.34 -0.44
CA THR A 181 -1.25 -10.61 -0.52
C THR A 181 -0.32 -11.77 -0.88
N SER A 182 -0.79 -13.00 -0.73
CA SER A 182 0.06 -14.19 -0.94
C SER A 182 0.60 -14.29 -2.37
N PHE A 183 1.93 -14.29 -2.51
CA PHE A 183 2.61 -14.46 -3.79
C PHE A 183 2.39 -15.86 -4.37
N GLU A 184 2.47 -16.90 -3.53
CA GLU A 184 2.22 -18.29 -3.93
C GLU A 184 0.81 -18.45 -4.48
N ALA A 185 -0.19 -17.97 -3.75
CA ALA A 185 -1.59 -18.06 -4.17
C ALA A 185 -1.87 -17.22 -5.43
N ALA A 186 -1.16 -16.09 -5.61
CA ALA A 186 -1.23 -15.31 -6.84
C ALA A 186 -0.67 -16.08 -8.05
N GLN A 187 0.48 -16.73 -7.89
CA GLN A 187 1.08 -17.55 -8.94
C GLN A 187 0.20 -18.72 -9.34
N GLU A 188 -0.32 -19.48 -8.36
CA GLU A 188 -1.20 -20.64 -8.61
C GLU A 188 -2.43 -20.27 -9.43
N ARG A 189 -2.99 -19.09 -9.19
CA ARG A 189 -4.17 -18.58 -9.90
C ARG A 189 -3.84 -17.86 -11.21
N GLY A 190 -2.56 -17.71 -11.54
CA GLY A 190 -2.13 -16.93 -12.69
C GLY A 190 -2.58 -15.46 -12.60
N ASP A 191 -2.57 -14.88 -11.40
CA ASP A 191 -2.95 -13.48 -11.11
C ASP A 191 -1.79 -12.73 -10.39
N ASN A 192 -2.00 -11.51 -9.89
CA ASN A 192 -0.95 -10.51 -9.83
C ASN A 192 -0.19 -10.23 -8.52
N GLN A 193 -0.41 -10.78 -7.33
CA GLN A 193 0.10 -10.23 -6.04
C GLN A 193 -0.18 -8.72 -5.83
N ARG A 194 -0.76 -8.40 -4.68
CA ARG A 194 -1.42 -7.10 -4.48
C ARG A 194 -0.74 -6.48 -3.29
N LEU A 195 -0.34 -5.23 -3.43
CA LEU A 195 -0.02 -4.40 -2.28
C LEU A 195 -1.31 -3.71 -1.86
N VAL A 196 -1.66 -3.77 -0.58
CA VAL A 196 -2.93 -3.28 -0.05
C VAL A 196 -2.67 -2.37 1.14
N LEU A 197 -3.29 -1.19 1.14
CA LEU A 197 -3.43 -0.34 2.31
C LEU A 197 -4.82 -0.57 2.90
N VAL A 198 -4.87 -1.03 4.14
CA VAL A 198 -6.11 -1.24 4.91
C VAL A 198 -6.19 -0.22 6.03
N GLU A 199 -7.33 0.43 6.16
CA GLU A 199 -7.64 1.38 7.22
C GLU A 199 -8.87 0.91 7.99
N ILE A 200 -8.77 0.80 9.32
CA ILE A 200 -9.93 0.54 10.17
C ILE A 200 -10.69 1.85 10.33
N THR A 201 -11.84 1.97 9.67
CA THR A 201 -12.65 3.20 9.65
C THR A 201 -13.70 3.24 10.75
N GLY A 202 -14.06 2.08 11.31
CA GLY A 202 -15.02 1.96 12.39
C GLY A 202 -14.90 0.65 13.17
N VAL A 203 -15.25 0.71 14.45
CA VAL A 203 -15.48 -0.45 15.30
C VAL A 203 -16.77 -0.17 16.05
N ALA A 204 -17.79 -1.00 15.83
CA ALA A 204 -19.09 -0.87 16.46
C ALA A 204 -19.11 -1.56 17.83
N ASP A 205 -20.10 -1.22 18.66
CA ASP A 205 -20.25 -1.77 20.02
C ASP A 205 -20.49 -3.29 20.04
N ASP A 206 -21.02 -3.83 18.94
CA ASP A 206 -21.23 -5.27 18.75
C ASP A 206 -19.97 -6.01 18.25
N GLY A 207 -18.83 -5.32 18.19
CA GLY A 207 -17.56 -5.86 17.74
C GLY A 207 -17.37 -5.90 16.22
N ALA A 208 -18.33 -5.40 15.43
CA ALA A 208 -18.15 -5.29 13.98
C ALA A 208 -17.04 -4.28 13.65
N VAL A 209 -16.12 -4.69 12.78
CA VAL A 209 -14.98 -3.89 12.33
C VAL A 209 -15.19 -3.50 10.87
N THR A 210 -15.28 -2.21 10.60
CA THR A 210 -15.34 -1.70 9.22
C THR A 210 -13.94 -1.32 8.78
N ILE A 211 -13.50 -1.88 7.66
CA ILE A 211 -12.23 -1.56 7.02
C ILE A 211 -12.49 -0.91 5.66
N ARG A 212 -11.62 0.03 5.29
CA ARG A 212 -11.49 0.54 3.93
C ARG A 212 -10.15 0.06 3.38
N SER A 213 -10.14 -0.45 2.16
CA SER A 213 -8.94 -0.92 1.49
C SER A 213 -8.72 -0.23 0.15
N ARG A 214 -7.44 -0.04 -0.18
CA ARG A 214 -6.96 0.35 -1.50
C ARG A 214 -5.88 -0.64 -1.91
N ALA A 215 -5.90 -1.09 -3.16
CA ALA A 215 -4.91 -2.04 -3.65
C ALA A 215 -4.32 -1.66 -5.00
N TRP A 216 -3.07 -2.10 -5.17
CA TRP A 216 -2.32 -2.01 -6.40
C TRP A 216 -1.76 -3.37 -6.77
N ASN A 217 -1.80 -3.71 -8.06
CA ASN A 217 -1.07 -4.86 -8.56
C ASN A 217 0.43 -4.58 -8.51
N ILE A 218 1.16 -5.56 -8.01
CA ILE A 218 2.61 -5.64 -8.11
C ILE A 218 2.94 -6.20 -9.51
N PRO A 219 3.85 -5.59 -10.27
CA PRO A 219 4.26 -6.14 -11.56
C PRO A 219 4.94 -7.49 -11.37
N ARG A 220 4.75 -8.39 -12.34
CA ARG A 220 5.41 -9.70 -12.37
C ARG A 220 6.85 -9.59 -12.86
#